data_AF-A0A1V0QYX5-F1
#
_entry.id   AF-A0A1V0QYX5-F1
#
_cell.length_a   1.000
_cell.length_b   1.000
_cell.length_c   1.000
_cell.angle_alpha   90.00
_cell.angle_beta   90.00
_cell.angle_gamma   90.00
#
_symmetry.space_group_name_H-M   'P 1'
#
loop_
_entity.id
_entity.type
_entity.pdbx_description
1 polymer ?
#
loop_
_entity_poly.entity_id
_entity_poly.type
_entity_poly.pdbx_seq_one_letter_code
_entity_poly.pdbx_strand_id
1 'polypeptide(L)'
;MDFIGVVISSPEFLASRPRTFDEKISRAAGGMDPAEYVHMLAGMVRILDREPPAQYDELPMSRWELSATFPHLDGFTAEMMDGGHASFADAVTSYVTNEHPDCADVAVAITTEAQRALVLFPDEQSLGRYVSWISRQRLHALLETVNDHMQREHS
;
A
#
# COMPACT_ATOMS: atom_id res chain seq x y z
N MET A 1 21.73 10.46 27.05
CA MET A 1 22.07 11.85 26.71
C MET A 1 20.81 12.49 26.16
N ASP A 2 20.17 13.32 26.97
CA ASP A 2 18.82 13.82 26.76
C ASP A 2 18.85 15.10 25.88
N PHE A 3 18.83 14.89 24.57
CA PHE A 3 18.96 15.96 23.56
C PHE A 3 17.81 16.98 23.66
N ILE A 4 16.66 16.59 24.21
CA ILE A 4 15.50 17.46 24.35
C ILE A 4 15.69 18.44 25.52
N GLY A 5 16.27 18.01 26.65
CA GLY A 5 16.57 18.88 27.78
C GLY A 5 17.55 20.02 27.45
N VAL A 6 18.45 19.80 26.48
CA VAL A 6 19.43 20.79 26.00
C VAL A 6 18.79 21.88 25.16
N VAL A 7 17.80 21.55 24.33
CA VAL A 7 17.12 22.53 23.45
C VAL A 7 16.24 23.49 24.24
N ILE A 8 15.53 23.00 25.26
CA ILE A 8 14.63 23.83 26.10
C ILE A 8 15.42 24.79 27.00
N SER A 9 16.69 24.46 27.28
CA SER A 9 17.60 25.27 28.11
C SER A 9 18.47 26.23 27.28
N SER A 10 18.32 26.25 25.94
CA SER A 10 19.08 27.14 25.08
C SER A 10 18.70 28.62 25.33
N PRO A 11 19.68 29.54 25.44
CA PRO A 11 19.42 30.97 25.64
C PRO A 11 18.49 31.57 24.59
N GLU A 12 18.55 31.07 23.35
CA GLU A 12 17.70 31.52 22.23
C GLU A 12 16.24 31.10 22.40
N PHE A 13 15.99 29.89 22.91
CA PHE A 13 14.65 29.40 23.20
C PHE A 13 14.03 30.17 24.38
N LEU A 14 14.82 30.42 25.43
CA LEU A 14 14.43 31.25 26.57
C LEU A 14 14.14 32.70 26.17
N ALA A 15 14.90 33.26 25.22
CA ALA A 15 14.67 34.60 24.68
C ALA A 15 13.42 34.70 23.78
N SER A 16 13.03 33.59 23.12
CA SER A 16 11.82 33.51 22.29
C SER A 16 10.51 33.35 23.08
N ARG A 17 10.61 33.08 24.39
CA ARG A 17 9.45 32.84 25.24
C ARG A 17 8.65 34.13 25.43
N PRO A 18 7.32 34.10 25.26
CA PRO A 18 6.48 35.23 25.63
C PRO A 18 6.73 35.59 27.10
N ARG A 19 6.83 36.89 27.42
CA ARG A 19 7.11 37.37 28.79
C ARG A 19 6.13 36.85 29.85
N THR A 20 4.94 36.42 29.44
CA THR A 20 3.88 35.87 30.31
C THR A 20 3.83 34.34 30.33
N PHE A 21 4.77 33.66 29.66
CA PHE A 21 4.74 32.22 29.51
C PHE A 21 4.85 31.49 30.85
N ASP A 22 5.86 31.85 31.66
CA ASP A 22 6.10 31.19 32.94
C ASP A 22 4.95 31.45 33.93
N GLU A 23 4.35 32.64 33.93
CA GLU A 23 3.17 32.98 34.73
C GLU A 23 1.95 32.15 34.33
N LYS A 24 1.72 32.00 33.02
CA LYS A 24 0.57 31.23 32.50
C LYS A 24 0.71 29.74 32.78
N ILE A 25 1.91 29.18 32.59
CA ILE A 25 2.17 27.77 32.89
C ILE A 25 2.04 27.51 34.39
N SER A 26 2.64 28.37 35.23
CA SER A 26 2.56 28.19 36.70
C SER A 26 1.13 28.25 37.20
N ARG A 27 0.31 29.13 36.64
CA ARG A 27 -1.13 29.21 36.96
C ARG A 27 -1.91 27.98 36.46
N ALA A 28 -1.59 27.49 35.27
CA ALA A 28 -2.28 26.37 34.65
C ALA A 28 -1.89 25.01 35.26
N ALA A 29 -0.65 24.87 35.74
CA ALA A 29 -0.12 23.65 36.33
C ALA A 29 -0.82 23.26 37.64
N GLY A 30 -1.53 24.20 38.30
CA GLY A 30 -2.43 23.89 39.41
C GLY A 30 -1.77 23.16 40.59
N GLY A 31 -0.48 23.39 40.82
CA GLY A 31 0.32 22.72 41.86
C GLY A 31 1.26 21.63 41.35
N MET A 32 1.21 21.26 40.07
CA MET A 32 2.21 20.44 39.38
C MET A 32 3.48 21.26 39.09
N ASP A 33 4.63 20.59 38.96
CA ASP A 33 5.83 21.22 38.45
C ASP A 33 5.57 21.78 37.02
N PRO A 34 5.91 23.06 36.75
CA PRO A 34 5.72 23.69 35.44
C PRO A 34 6.33 22.93 34.27
N ALA A 35 7.49 22.29 34.44
CA ALA A 35 8.15 21.55 33.37
C ALA A 35 7.45 20.21 33.13
N GLU A 36 7.04 19.53 34.20
CA GLU A 36 6.22 18.31 34.12
C GLU A 36 4.89 18.57 33.40
N TYR A 37 4.22 19.68 33.73
CA TYR A 37 2.97 20.08 33.08
C TYR A 37 3.13 20.35 31.58
N VAL A 38 4.21 21.05 31.18
CA VAL A 38 4.52 21.29 29.76
C VAL A 38 4.83 19.97 29.03
N HIS A 39 5.54 19.05 29.69
CA HIS A 39 5.87 17.75 29.10
C HIS A 39 4.61 16.90 28.88
N MET A 40 3.69 16.89 29.85
CA MET A 40 2.39 16.25 29.75
C MET A 40 1.57 16.83 28.60
N LEU A 41 1.48 18.16 28.49
CA LEU A 41 0.77 18.83 27.38
C LEU A 41 1.39 18.48 26.02
N ALA A 42 2.72 18.51 25.91
CA ALA A 42 3.40 18.12 24.68
C ALA A 42 3.14 16.65 24.32
N GLY A 43 3.04 15.77 25.32
CA GLY A 43 2.62 14.38 25.13
C GLY A 43 1.18 14.27 24.60
N MET A 44 0.24 14.98 25.21
CA MET A 44 -1.17 15.00 24.79
C MET A 44 -1.32 15.55 23.37
N VAL A 45 -0.64 16.66 23.05
CA VAL A 45 -0.65 17.22 21.69
C VAL A 45 -0.11 16.22 20.69
N ARG A 46 1.03 15.55 20.95
CA ARG A 46 1.56 14.52 20.04
C ARG A 46 0.64 13.31 19.87
N ILE A 47 -0.13 12.95 20.90
CA ILE A 47 -1.12 11.87 20.81
C ILE A 47 -2.30 12.30 19.94
N LEU A 48 -2.76 13.54 20.09
CA LEU A 48 -3.88 14.09 19.34
C LEU A 48 -3.51 14.45 17.89
N ASP A 49 -2.27 14.85 17.66
CA ASP A 49 -1.66 15.15 16.36
C ASP A 49 -1.10 13.91 15.67
N ARG A 50 -1.25 12.73 16.31
CA ARG A 50 -0.80 11.48 15.71
C ARG A 50 -1.76 11.14 14.57
N GLU A 51 -1.29 11.38 13.35
CA GLU A 51 -1.96 10.88 12.16
C GLU A 51 -2.08 9.35 12.28
N PRO A 52 -3.28 8.77 12.07
CA PRO A 52 -3.43 7.33 12.05
C PRO A 52 -2.44 6.73 11.04
N PRO A 53 -1.90 5.52 11.31
CA PRO A 53 -1.06 4.86 10.34
C PRO A 53 -1.82 4.77 9.01
N ALA A 54 -1.12 5.10 7.91
CA ALA A 54 -1.70 5.11 6.57
C ALA A 54 -2.50 3.83 6.34
N GLN A 55 -3.74 3.98 5.91
CA GLN A 55 -4.59 2.85 5.59
C GLN A 55 -4.09 2.17 4.30
N TYR A 56 -4.50 0.92 4.05
CA TYR A 56 -3.97 0.12 2.93
C TYR A 56 -4.21 0.75 1.55
N ASP A 57 -5.21 1.63 1.43
CA ASP A 57 -5.56 2.44 0.27
C ASP A 57 -4.71 3.71 0.13
N GLU A 58 -4.08 4.17 1.21
CA GLU A 58 -3.19 5.34 1.25
C GLU A 58 -1.73 4.99 0.99
N LEU A 59 -1.38 3.69 1.01
CA LEU A 59 -0.06 3.21 0.65
C LEU A 59 0.00 2.93 -0.85
N PRO A 60 0.68 3.78 -1.66
CA PRO A 60 0.96 3.46 -3.05
C PRO A 60 1.89 2.24 -3.09
N MET A 61 1.30 1.03 -3.15
CA MET A 61 2.01 -0.25 -3.22
C MET A 61 3.16 -0.12 -4.20
N SER A 62 4.40 -0.18 -3.74
CA SER A 62 5.58 0.00 -4.59
C SER A 62 5.69 -1.17 -5.58
N ARG A 63 6.49 -1.00 -6.65
CA ARG A 63 6.62 -2.02 -7.71
C ARG A 63 7.03 -3.40 -7.16
N TRP A 64 7.89 -3.44 -6.15
CA TRP A 64 8.36 -4.69 -5.54
C TRP A 64 7.27 -5.35 -4.68
N GLU A 65 6.45 -4.56 -3.97
CA GLU A 65 5.31 -5.08 -3.20
C GLU A 65 4.25 -5.66 -4.11
N LEU A 66 4.04 -5.06 -5.29
CA LEU A 66 3.13 -5.60 -6.29
C LEU A 66 3.64 -6.94 -6.85
N SER A 67 4.93 -7.04 -7.21
CA SER A 67 5.53 -8.32 -7.62
C SER A 67 5.42 -9.40 -6.54
N ALA A 68 5.62 -9.02 -5.27
CA ALA A 68 5.51 -9.96 -4.15
C ALA A 68 4.07 -10.36 -3.85
N THR A 69 3.10 -9.46 -4.08
CA THR A 69 1.68 -9.70 -3.80
C THR A 69 0.98 -10.43 -4.95
N PHE A 70 1.43 -10.21 -6.18
CA PHE A 70 0.85 -10.75 -7.42
C PHE A 70 1.91 -11.38 -8.33
N PRO A 71 2.65 -12.40 -7.85
CA PRO A 71 3.74 -13.01 -8.63
C PRO A 71 3.29 -13.65 -9.94
N HIS A 72 2.07 -14.18 -10.04
CA HIS A 72 1.58 -14.82 -11.27
C HIS A 72 1.14 -13.78 -12.31
N LEU A 73 0.46 -12.71 -11.88
CA LEU A 73 0.18 -11.57 -12.77
C LEU A 73 1.47 -10.88 -13.22
N ASP A 74 2.46 -10.76 -12.33
CA ASP A 74 3.77 -10.21 -12.68
C ASP A 74 4.49 -11.11 -13.71
N GLY A 75 4.50 -12.43 -13.49
CA GLY A 75 5.06 -13.42 -14.40
C GLY A 75 4.42 -13.40 -15.80
N PHE A 76 3.09 -13.23 -15.87
CA PHE A 76 2.36 -13.10 -17.13
C PHE A 76 2.75 -11.84 -17.94
N THR A 77 3.43 -10.86 -17.32
CA THR A 77 3.95 -9.69 -18.04
C THR A 77 4.96 -10.07 -19.11
N ALA A 78 5.71 -11.16 -18.93
CA ALA A 78 6.63 -11.66 -19.96
C ALA A 78 5.87 -12.10 -21.22
N GLU A 79 4.76 -12.84 -21.06
CA GLU A 79 3.90 -13.27 -22.17
C GLU A 79 3.32 -12.06 -22.94
N MET A 80 2.94 -11.03 -22.20
CA MET A 80 2.40 -9.79 -22.78
C MET A 80 3.46 -8.95 -23.50
N MET A 81 4.74 -9.07 -23.15
CA MET A 81 5.84 -8.34 -23.80
C MET A 81 6.35 -9.04 -25.06
N ASP A 82 6.21 -10.36 -25.16
CA ASP A 82 6.66 -11.12 -26.34
C ASP A 82 5.87 -10.75 -27.61
N GLY A 83 4.64 -10.24 -27.45
CA GLY A 83 3.86 -9.63 -28.54
C GLY A 83 3.46 -10.60 -29.67
N GLY A 84 3.66 -11.90 -29.48
CA GLY A 84 3.44 -12.94 -30.48
C GLY A 84 1.98 -13.39 -30.63
N HIS A 85 1.08 -12.94 -29.75
CA HIS A 85 -0.30 -13.41 -29.70
C HIS A 85 -1.25 -12.54 -30.52
N ALA A 86 -2.17 -13.19 -31.23
CA ALA A 86 -3.18 -12.51 -32.04
C ALA A 86 -4.20 -11.73 -31.19
N SER A 87 -4.42 -12.16 -29.95
CA SER A 87 -5.29 -11.49 -28.99
C SER A 87 -4.84 -11.70 -27.54
N PHE A 88 -5.41 -10.92 -26.62
CA PHE A 88 -5.19 -11.10 -25.18
C PHE A 88 -5.68 -12.47 -24.69
N ALA A 89 -6.82 -12.94 -25.20
CA ALA A 89 -7.36 -14.26 -24.86
C ALA A 89 -6.43 -15.38 -25.34
N ASP A 90 -5.80 -15.22 -26.51
CA ASP A 90 -4.80 -16.18 -27.01
C ASP A 90 -3.56 -16.21 -26.10
N ALA A 91 -3.10 -15.04 -25.64
CA ALA A 91 -1.99 -14.96 -24.69
C ALA A 91 -2.31 -15.66 -23.36
N VAL A 92 -3.50 -15.42 -22.79
CA VAL A 92 -3.95 -16.08 -21.55
C VAL A 92 -4.10 -17.59 -21.76
N THR A 93 -4.69 -18.01 -22.87
CA THR A 93 -4.85 -19.44 -23.19
C THR A 93 -3.49 -20.11 -23.36
N SER A 94 -2.57 -19.51 -24.11
CA SER A 94 -1.19 -19.97 -24.28
C SER A 94 -0.51 -20.15 -22.93
N TYR A 95 -0.55 -19.11 -22.10
CA TYR A 95 0.07 -19.12 -20.78
C TYR A 95 -0.41 -20.27 -19.90
N VAL A 96 -1.72 -20.51 -19.82
CA VAL A 96 -2.25 -21.62 -19.00
C VAL A 96 -1.99 -22.99 -19.65
N THR A 97 -2.15 -23.09 -20.98
CA THR A 97 -1.99 -24.37 -21.71
C THR A 97 -0.53 -24.84 -21.69
N ASN A 98 0.44 -23.93 -21.72
CA ASN A 98 1.86 -24.27 -21.69
C ASN A 98 2.29 -24.95 -20.37
N GLU A 99 1.49 -24.81 -19.31
CA GLU A 99 1.74 -25.38 -17.99
C GLU A 99 1.15 -26.79 -17.86
N HIS A 100 0.58 -27.38 -18.92
CA HIS A 100 0.13 -28.77 -18.88
C HIS A 100 1.28 -29.74 -18.51
N PRO A 101 1.01 -30.74 -17.65
CA PRO A 101 -0.31 -31.12 -17.12
C PRO A 101 -0.78 -30.33 -15.89
N ASP A 102 0.06 -29.49 -15.30
CA ASP A 102 -0.15 -28.78 -14.03
C ASP A 102 -0.89 -27.43 -14.18
N CYS A 103 -1.45 -27.17 -15.36
CA CYS A 103 -2.22 -25.97 -15.72
C CYS A 103 -3.31 -25.57 -14.70
N ALA A 104 -3.90 -26.53 -13.98
CA ALA A 104 -4.94 -26.27 -12.98
C ALA A 104 -4.39 -25.44 -11.80
N ASP A 105 -3.17 -25.70 -11.35
CA ASP A 105 -2.54 -24.97 -10.24
C ASP A 105 -2.25 -23.53 -10.66
N VAL A 106 -1.75 -23.35 -11.89
CA VAL A 106 -1.47 -22.02 -12.47
C VAL A 106 -2.78 -21.25 -12.68
N ALA A 107 -3.83 -21.90 -13.20
CA ALA A 107 -5.15 -21.32 -13.37
C ALA A 107 -5.73 -20.83 -12.05
N VAL A 108 -5.66 -21.64 -10.98
CA VAL A 108 -6.11 -21.24 -9.64
C VAL A 108 -5.33 -20.04 -9.12
N ALA A 109 -3.99 -20.07 -9.25
CA ALA A 109 -3.14 -19.02 -8.74
C ALA A 109 -3.38 -17.67 -9.44
N ILE A 110 -3.37 -17.65 -10.77
CA ILE A 110 -3.52 -16.40 -11.55
C ILE A 110 -4.93 -15.82 -11.43
N THR A 111 -5.97 -16.65 -11.35
CA THR A 111 -7.35 -16.18 -11.18
C THR A 111 -7.60 -15.63 -9.76
N THR A 112 -7.01 -16.25 -8.73
CA THR A 112 -7.05 -15.75 -7.36
C THR A 112 -6.41 -14.36 -7.26
N GLU A 113 -5.25 -14.18 -7.88
CA GLU A 113 -4.57 -12.89 -7.93
C GLU A 113 -5.37 -11.84 -8.70
N ALA A 114 -5.96 -12.21 -9.85
CA ALA A 114 -6.80 -11.30 -10.63
C ALA A 114 -8.04 -10.83 -9.84
N GLN A 115 -8.71 -11.74 -9.14
CA GLN A 115 -9.84 -11.40 -8.27
C GLN A 115 -9.40 -10.49 -7.12
N ARG A 116 -8.27 -10.80 -6.47
CA ARG A 116 -7.72 -9.97 -5.41
C ARG A 116 -7.37 -8.56 -5.90
N ALA A 117 -6.79 -8.45 -7.09
CA ALA A 117 -6.47 -7.16 -7.71
C ALA A 117 -7.74 -6.34 -7.97
N LEU A 118 -8.82 -6.95 -8.47
CA LEU A 118 -10.11 -6.29 -8.67
C LEU A 118 -10.74 -5.74 -7.38
N VAL A 119 -10.47 -6.38 -6.24
CA VAL A 119 -10.98 -5.96 -4.92
C VAL A 119 -10.11 -4.85 -4.32
N LEU A 120 -8.78 -4.98 -4.37
CA LEU A 120 -7.86 -4.03 -3.75
C LEU A 120 -7.74 -2.72 -4.52
N PHE A 121 -8.04 -2.73 -5.82
CA PHE A 121 -7.84 -1.60 -6.72
C PHE A 121 -9.15 -1.28 -7.47
N PRO A 122 -10.11 -0.62 -6.80
CA PRO A 122 -11.41 -0.35 -7.38
C PRO A 122 -11.36 0.64 -8.56
N ASP A 123 -10.35 1.52 -8.58
CA ASP A 123 -10.17 2.54 -9.63
C ASP A 123 -9.20 2.08 -10.73
N GLU A 124 -9.60 2.23 -12.00
CA GLU A 124 -8.85 1.72 -13.17
C GLU A 124 -7.40 2.23 -13.26
N GLN A 125 -7.13 3.44 -12.75
CA GLN A 125 -5.81 4.07 -12.86
C GLN A 125 -4.76 3.53 -11.87
N SER A 126 -5.19 2.79 -10.85
CA SER A 126 -4.32 2.41 -9.73
C SER A 126 -3.39 1.22 -10.04
N LEU A 127 -3.81 0.27 -10.88
CA LEU A 127 -3.02 -0.91 -11.27
C LEU A 127 -2.13 -0.68 -12.49
N GLY A 128 -2.66 -0.03 -13.53
CA GLY A 128 -1.99 0.14 -14.82
C GLY A 128 -0.68 0.92 -14.74
N ARG A 129 -0.48 1.70 -13.68
CA ARG A 129 0.75 2.48 -13.44
C ARG A 129 1.99 1.62 -13.17
N TYR A 130 1.80 0.37 -12.75
CA TYR A 130 2.90 -0.54 -12.40
C TYR A 130 3.09 -1.65 -13.41
N VAL A 131 2.00 -2.09 -14.02
CA VAL A 131 2.00 -3.14 -15.03
C VAL A 131 1.13 -2.65 -16.19
N SER A 132 1.79 -2.27 -17.28
CA SER A 132 1.18 -1.52 -18.39
C SER A 132 0.01 -2.25 -19.07
N TRP A 133 -0.03 -3.57 -18.98
CA TRP A 133 -1.10 -4.35 -19.56
C TRP A 133 -2.30 -4.53 -18.63
N ILE A 134 -2.17 -4.31 -17.32
CA ILE A 134 -3.25 -4.58 -16.37
C ILE A 134 -4.30 -3.47 -16.42
N SER A 135 -5.53 -3.87 -16.71
CA SER A 135 -6.73 -3.04 -16.57
C SER A 135 -7.87 -3.89 -16.04
N ARG A 136 -8.91 -3.26 -15.49
CA ARG A 136 -10.10 -3.96 -15.01
C ARG A 136 -10.72 -4.86 -16.09
N GLN A 137 -10.85 -4.33 -17.31
CA GLN A 137 -11.35 -5.08 -18.46
C GLN A 137 -10.50 -6.31 -18.76
N ARG A 138 -9.17 -6.19 -18.71
CA ARG A 138 -8.25 -7.31 -18.98
C ARG A 138 -8.22 -8.33 -17.85
N LEU A 139 -8.38 -7.91 -16.60
CA LEU A 139 -8.53 -8.84 -15.48
C LEU A 139 -9.82 -9.67 -15.60
N HIS A 140 -10.94 -9.05 -15.99
CA HIS A 140 -12.17 -9.79 -16.27
C HIS A 140 -12.01 -10.74 -17.48
N ALA A 141 -11.41 -10.28 -18.57
CA ALA A 141 -11.15 -11.12 -19.74
C ALA A 141 -10.23 -12.31 -19.40
N LEU A 142 -9.24 -12.12 -18.53
CA LEU A 142 -8.39 -13.19 -18.03
C LEU A 142 -9.22 -14.22 -17.27
N LEU A 143 -10.07 -13.78 -16.33
CA LEU A 143 -10.93 -14.68 -15.55
C LEU A 143 -11.87 -15.50 -16.45
N GLU A 144 -12.49 -14.86 -17.42
CA GLU A 144 -13.37 -15.54 -18.40
C GLU A 144 -12.58 -16.56 -19.23
N THR A 145 -11.42 -16.16 -19.78
CA THR A 145 -10.61 -17.04 -20.63
C THR A 145 -10.08 -18.26 -19.88
N VAL A 146 -9.61 -18.08 -18.64
CA VAL A 146 -9.15 -19.20 -17.81
C VAL A 146 -10.31 -20.13 -17.47
N ASN A 147 -11.47 -19.57 -17.09
CA ASN A 147 -12.65 -20.37 -16.81
C ASN A 147 -13.10 -21.19 -18.05
N ASP A 148 -13.07 -20.60 -19.24
CA ASP A 148 -13.40 -21.30 -20.49
C ASP A 148 -12.39 -22.40 -20.83
N HIS A 149 -11.09 -22.21 -20.53
CA HIS A 149 -10.10 -23.28 -20.64
C HIS A 149 -10.41 -24.42 -19.66
N MET A 150 -10.61 -24.11 -18.37
CA MET A 150 -10.89 -25.12 -17.35
C MET A 150 -12.16 -25.91 -17.66
N GLN A 151 -13.22 -25.26 -18.15
CA GLN A 151 -14.44 -25.96 -18.54
C GLN A 151 -14.25 -26.88 -19.74
N ARG A 152 -13.38 -26.54 -20.70
CA ARG A 152 -13.16 -27.37 -21.90
C ARG A 152 -12.26 -28.56 -21.63
N GLU A 153 -11.17 -28.36 -20.89
CA GLU A 153 -10.12 -29.37 -20.72
C GLU A 153 -10.26 -30.19 -19.42
N HIS A 154 -11.06 -29.74 -18.44
CA HIS A 154 -11.15 -30.34 -17.09
C HIS A 154 -12.58 -30.59 -16.58
N SER A 155 -13.60 -30.55 -17.43
CA SER A 155 -14.98 -30.94 -17.06
C SER A 155 -15.24 -32.45 -17.16
#